data_AF-A0A926CLL9-F1
#
_entry.id   AF-A0A926CLL9-F1
#
_cell.length_a   1.000
_cell.length_b   1.000
_cell.length_c   1.000
_cell.angle_alpha   90.00
_cell.angle_beta   90.00
_cell.angle_gamma   90.00
#
_symmetry.space_group_name_H-M   'P 1'
#
loop_
_entity.id
_entity.type
_entity.pdbx_description
1 polymer ?
#
loop_
_entity_poly.entity_id
_entity_poly.type
_entity_poly.pdbx_seq_one_letter_code
_entity_poly.pdbx_strand_id
1 'polypeptide(L)'
;IRRISAAFKDVPGGQHLGPTLDYSVRLFRFDLMNESPEQFRAAAVRLLEGITANGVPDTFGGVLERLREEGLLPPVTACSQEPIDITRQALSFPAPRSAALMAMSRAETGALLALAYSNMRGYGDIHPTVAELRVGYLPVDLPHPVTGEPGEAGEVLVTECEVISMYEPSADDGRHYFTLGYGACFGHNEVKAISMAVLDRSLQIGRARGPSNPSEDEEFVLLHIDGVESAGFCTHYKMPHYVTFTSDMDRLRATQARSGIEV
;
A
#
# COMPACT_ATOMS: atom_id res chain seq x y z
N ILE A 1 -10.43 13.03 -8.40
CA ILE A 1 -9.46 13.14 -9.52
C ILE A 1 -9.48 11.90 -10.39
N ARG A 2 -9.43 10.72 -9.77
CA ARG A 2 -9.53 9.43 -10.44
C ARG A 2 -10.32 8.47 -9.57
N ARG A 3 -11.11 7.60 -10.20
CA ARG A 3 -11.90 6.55 -9.57
C ARG A 3 -12.13 5.42 -10.55
N ILE A 4 -11.64 4.24 -10.24
CA ILE A 4 -11.87 3.05 -11.06
C ILE A 4 -12.31 1.85 -10.21
N SER A 5 -13.02 0.92 -10.85
CA SER A 5 -13.36 -0.39 -10.29
C SER A 5 -13.07 -1.46 -11.33
N ALA A 6 -12.37 -2.52 -10.93
CA ALA A 6 -12.17 -3.72 -11.77
C ALA A 6 -13.26 -4.77 -11.51
N ALA A 7 -14.00 -4.66 -10.41
CA ALA A 7 -15.05 -5.61 -10.03
C ALA A 7 -16.33 -5.44 -10.87
N PHE A 8 -16.61 -4.23 -11.36
CA PHE A 8 -17.81 -3.91 -12.11
C PHE A 8 -17.49 -3.12 -13.37
N LYS A 9 -18.21 -3.42 -14.46
CA LYS A 9 -18.13 -2.65 -15.70
C LYS A 9 -18.54 -1.20 -15.45
N ASP A 10 -19.72 -1.01 -14.87
CA ASP A 10 -20.31 0.28 -14.56
C ASP A 10 -20.56 0.38 -13.05
N VAL A 11 -20.08 1.46 -12.43
CA VAL A 11 -20.29 1.78 -11.02
C VAL A 11 -21.13 3.06 -10.90
N PRO A 12 -21.91 3.24 -9.83
CA PRO A 12 -22.60 4.50 -9.58
C PRO A 12 -21.62 5.67 -9.64
N GLY A 13 -21.97 6.73 -10.38
CA GLY A 13 -21.06 7.85 -10.66
C GLY A 13 -20.04 7.63 -11.78
N GLY A 14 -19.93 6.42 -12.35
CA GLY A 14 -19.09 6.10 -13.51
C GLY A 14 -17.62 5.79 -13.19
N GLN A 15 -16.92 5.31 -14.21
CA GLN A 15 -15.46 5.06 -14.21
C GLN A 15 -14.74 6.36 -14.61
N HIS A 16 -13.95 6.93 -13.70
CA HIS A 16 -13.19 8.16 -13.91
C HIS A 16 -11.71 7.83 -14.02
N LEU A 17 -11.20 7.72 -15.24
CA LEU A 17 -9.80 7.35 -15.47
C LEU A 17 -8.82 8.37 -14.90
N GLY A 18 -9.18 9.65 -14.89
CA GLY A 18 -8.29 10.73 -14.42
C GLY A 18 -6.94 10.78 -15.16
N PRO A 19 -5.96 11.51 -14.62
CA PRO A 19 -4.60 11.51 -15.16
C PRO A 19 -3.94 10.15 -14.90
N THR A 20 -3.61 9.39 -15.95
CA THR A 20 -2.98 8.07 -15.81
C THR A 20 -2.08 7.74 -16.99
N LEU A 21 -1.11 6.86 -16.75
CA LEU A 21 -0.28 6.24 -17.79
C LEU A 21 -0.76 4.85 -18.19
N ASP A 22 -1.82 4.29 -17.59
CA ASP A 22 -2.23 2.88 -17.74
C ASP A 22 -2.29 2.42 -19.20
N TYR A 23 -2.89 3.25 -20.05
CA TYR A 23 -3.12 2.96 -21.46
C TYR A 23 -2.07 3.59 -22.40
N SER A 24 -1.01 4.19 -21.85
CA SER A 24 0.06 4.78 -22.66
C SER A 24 0.91 3.71 -23.35
N VAL A 25 1.42 4.00 -24.53
CA VAL A 25 2.48 3.17 -25.13
C VAL A 25 3.82 3.63 -24.56
N ARG A 26 4.58 2.72 -23.94
CA ARG A 26 5.83 3.04 -23.23
C ARG A 26 6.99 3.16 -24.24
N LEU A 27 7.01 4.25 -24.99
CA LEU A 27 8.08 4.61 -25.93
C LEU A 27 8.82 5.85 -25.45
N PHE A 28 10.12 5.94 -25.78
CA PHE A 28 10.88 7.16 -25.52
C PHE A 28 10.32 8.33 -26.32
N ARG A 29 9.96 9.39 -25.61
CA ARG A 29 9.46 10.66 -26.13
C ARG A 29 10.63 11.64 -26.30
N PHE A 30 11.39 11.53 -27.39
CA PHE A 30 12.54 12.40 -27.67
C PHE A 30 12.17 13.88 -27.82
N ASP A 31 10.90 14.17 -28.14
CA ASP A 31 10.32 15.51 -28.18
C ASP A 31 10.42 16.26 -26.84
N LEU A 32 10.37 15.54 -25.70
CA LEU A 32 10.45 16.13 -24.37
C LEU A 32 11.82 16.77 -24.07
N MET A 33 12.88 16.42 -24.80
CA MET A 33 14.21 17.05 -24.62
C MET A 33 14.21 18.54 -24.99
N ASN A 34 13.29 18.96 -25.85
CA ASN A 34 13.19 20.34 -26.32
C ASN A 34 11.86 21.01 -25.91
N GLU A 35 11.06 20.36 -25.05
CA GLU A 35 9.77 20.89 -24.63
C GLU A 35 9.96 22.10 -23.69
N SER A 36 9.30 23.21 -24.02
CA SER A 36 9.21 24.37 -23.13
C SER A 36 7.91 24.35 -22.30
N PRO A 37 7.90 24.94 -21.09
CA PRO A 37 6.68 25.08 -20.29
C PRO A 37 5.53 25.78 -21.03
N GLU A 38 5.84 26.68 -21.97
CA GLU A 38 4.87 27.38 -22.82
C GLU A 38 4.26 26.42 -23.85
N GLN A 39 5.09 25.57 -24.47
CA GLN A 39 4.63 24.56 -25.42
C GLN A 39 3.73 23.53 -24.73
N PHE A 40 4.12 23.07 -23.54
CA PHE A 40 3.31 22.16 -22.72
C PHE A 40 1.96 22.79 -22.37
N ARG A 41 1.95 24.03 -21.85
CA ARG A 41 0.70 24.73 -21.50
C ARG A 41 -0.20 24.93 -22.71
N ALA A 42 0.36 25.32 -23.86
CA ALA A 42 -0.39 25.45 -25.10
C ALA A 42 -0.98 24.10 -25.58
N ALA A 43 -0.23 23.00 -25.44
CA ALA A 43 -0.72 21.67 -25.75
C ALA A 43 -1.83 21.21 -24.79
N ALA A 44 -1.68 21.46 -23.48
CA ALA A 44 -2.67 21.14 -22.48
C ALA A 44 -3.98 21.91 -22.69
N VAL A 45 -3.91 23.22 -22.97
CA VAL A 45 -5.09 24.04 -23.30
C VAL A 45 -5.80 23.50 -24.53
N ARG A 46 -5.07 23.19 -25.61
CA ARG A 46 -5.65 22.60 -26.83
C ARG A 46 -6.28 21.23 -26.57
N LEU A 47 -5.66 20.40 -25.74
CA LEU A 47 -6.18 19.07 -25.40
C LEU A 47 -7.48 19.15 -24.59
N LEU A 48 -7.58 20.16 -23.71
CA LEU A 48 -8.71 20.37 -22.82
C LEU A 48 -9.78 21.29 -23.43
N GLU A 49 -9.56 21.81 -24.64
CA GLU A 49 -10.49 22.73 -25.29
C GLU A 49 -11.84 22.06 -25.55
N GLY A 50 -12.93 22.68 -25.09
CA GLY A 50 -14.28 22.13 -25.20
C GLY A 50 -14.62 21.03 -24.20
N ILE A 51 -13.67 20.59 -23.37
CA ILE A 51 -13.94 19.67 -22.25
C ILE A 51 -14.43 20.49 -21.06
N THR A 52 -15.67 20.27 -20.64
CA THR A 52 -16.23 20.88 -19.42
C THR A 52 -16.27 19.84 -18.30
N ALA A 53 -15.90 20.22 -17.08
CA ALA A 53 -15.98 19.36 -15.90
C ALA A 53 -17.42 19.21 -15.35
N ASN A 54 -18.43 19.66 -16.11
CA ASN A 54 -19.81 19.71 -15.66
C ASN A 54 -20.36 18.29 -15.48
N GLY A 55 -20.86 17.98 -14.27
CA GLY A 55 -21.52 16.72 -13.96
C GLY A 55 -20.63 15.64 -13.33
N VAL A 56 -19.36 15.94 -13.02
CA VAL A 56 -18.57 15.08 -12.12
C VAL A 56 -18.95 15.43 -10.67
N PRO A 57 -19.45 14.48 -9.87
CA PRO A 57 -19.80 14.77 -8.48
C PRO A 57 -18.54 14.94 -7.62
N ASP A 58 -18.63 15.78 -6.59
CA ASP A 58 -17.54 16.01 -5.63
C ASP A 58 -17.25 14.76 -4.77
N THR A 59 -18.27 13.91 -4.59
CA THR A 59 -18.18 12.65 -3.86
C THR A 59 -18.79 11.52 -4.68
N PHE A 60 -18.26 10.32 -4.50
CA PHE A 60 -18.76 9.12 -5.14
C PHE A 60 -19.28 8.17 -4.06
N GLY A 61 -20.46 7.58 -4.28
CA GLY A 61 -20.87 6.42 -3.49
C GLY A 61 -19.87 5.28 -3.72
N GLY A 62 -19.41 4.64 -2.64
CA GLY A 62 -18.40 3.60 -2.76
C GLY A 62 -18.98 2.27 -3.24
N VAL A 63 -18.14 1.49 -3.90
CA VAL A 63 -18.48 0.16 -4.43
C VAL A 63 -18.77 -0.80 -3.28
N LEU A 64 -18.09 -0.64 -2.15
CA LEU A 64 -18.25 -1.50 -1.00
C LEU A 64 -19.56 -1.25 -0.26
N GLU A 65 -20.06 -0.01 -0.19
CA GLU A 65 -21.38 0.27 0.39
C GLU A 65 -22.47 -0.53 -0.33
N ARG A 66 -22.44 -0.53 -1.67
CA ARG A 66 -23.39 -1.32 -2.46
C ARG A 66 -23.28 -2.83 -2.16
N LEU A 67 -22.07 -3.35 -2.09
CA LEU A 67 -21.86 -4.76 -1.75
C LEU A 67 -22.35 -5.10 -0.33
N ARG A 68 -22.25 -4.15 0.62
CA ARG A 68 -22.83 -4.30 1.97
C ARG A 68 -24.36 -4.26 1.93
N GLU A 69 -24.96 -3.37 1.15
CA GLU A 69 -26.41 -3.30 0.95
C GLU A 69 -26.98 -4.60 0.36
N GLU A 70 -26.22 -5.24 -0.54
CA GLU A 70 -26.55 -6.56 -1.11
C GLU A 70 -26.26 -7.73 -0.14
N GLY A 71 -25.69 -7.47 1.04
CA GLY A 71 -25.35 -8.48 2.04
C GLY A 71 -24.15 -9.36 1.68
N LEU A 72 -23.28 -8.89 0.77
CA LEU A 72 -22.10 -9.61 0.28
C LEU A 72 -20.81 -9.27 1.06
N LEU A 73 -20.85 -8.20 1.85
CA LEU A 73 -19.79 -7.76 2.75
C LEU A 73 -20.31 -7.67 4.18
N PRO A 74 -19.44 -7.86 5.19
CA PRO A 74 -19.85 -7.70 6.58
C PRO A 74 -20.20 -6.22 6.87
N PRO A 75 -21.09 -5.97 7.86
CA PRO A 75 -21.38 -4.62 8.30
C PRO A 75 -20.12 -3.95 8.88
N VAL A 76 -20.04 -2.63 8.77
CA VAL A 76 -18.96 -1.86 9.39
C VAL A 76 -19.22 -1.77 10.88
N THR A 77 -18.40 -2.46 11.67
CA THR A 77 -18.44 -2.36 13.13
C THR A 77 -17.61 -1.14 13.56
N ALA A 78 -18.22 -0.22 14.29
CA ALA A 78 -17.51 0.91 14.87
C ALA A 78 -16.41 0.39 15.81
N CYS A 79 -15.15 0.73 15.50
CA CYS A 79 -14.01 0.41 16.36
C CYS A 79 -13.68 1.63 17.21
N SER A 80 -13.83 1.52 18.53
CA SER A 80 -13.48 2.58 19.48
C SER A 80 -12.03 2.48 19.99
N GLN A 81 -11.25 1.51 19.50
CA GLN A 81 -9.85 1.37 19.92
C GLN A 81 -9.00 2.47 19.28
N GLU A 82 -8.18 3.11 20.11
CA GLU A 82 -7.24 4.12 19.65
C GLU A 82 -6.15 3.43 18.78
N PRO A 83 -5.82 3.99 17.60
CA PRO A 83 -4.83 3.39 16.72
C PRO A 83 -3.43 3.43 17.34
N ILE A 84 -2.69 2.33 17.22
CA ILE A 84 -1.28 2.27 17.64
C ILE A 84 -0.42 3.17 16.76
N ASP A 85 0.39 4.01 17.40
CA ASP A 85 1.38 4.89 16.77
C ASP A 85 2.80 4.30 16.89
N ILE A 86 3.29 3.72 15.80
CA ILE A 86 4.61 3.09 15.73
C ILE A 86 5.77 4.10 15.73
N THR A 87 5.50 5.41 15.65
CA THR A 87 6.54 6.45 15.83
C THR A 87 6.79 6.75 17.31
N ARG A 88 5.85 6.37 18.18
CA ARG A 88 5.92 6.59 19.63
C ARG A 88 6.19 5.31 20.40
N GLN A 89 5.83 4.17 19.83
CA GLN A 89 5.95 2.85 20.45
C GLN A 89 6.64 1.91 19.47
N ALA A 90 7.56 1.07 19.95
CA ALA A 90 8.18 0.05 19.10
C ALA A 90 7.11 -0.94 18.59
N LEU A 91 7.24 -1.36 17.33
CA LEU A 91 6.37 -2.38 16.75
C LEU A 91 6.52 -3.70 17.53
N SER A 92 5.40 -4.31 17.90
CA SER A 92 5.34 -5.60 18.59
C SER A 92 4.41 -6.56 17.86
N PHE A 93 4.68 -7.86 17.98
CA PHE A 93 3.93 -8.92 17.31
C PHE A 93 3.13 -9.77 18.30
N PRO A 94 1.89 -10.19 17.96
CA PRO A 94 1.16 -9.85 16.73
C PRO A 94 0.76 -8.36 16.68
N ALA A 95 0.98 -7.71 15.53
CA ALA A 95 0.75 -6.28 15.39
C ALA A 95 -0.74 -5.99 15.14
N PRO A 96 -1.34 -5.02 15.85
CA PRO A 96 -2.68 -4.56 15.52
C PRO A 96 -2.76 -4.08 14.07
N ARG A 97 -3.91 -4.29 13.41
CA ARG A 97 -4.09 -3.90 12.00
C ARG A 97 -3.78 -2.42 11.75
N SER A 98 -4.06 -1.54 12.72
CA SER A 98 -3.69 -0.11 12.64
C SER A 98 -2.17 0.09 12.55
N ALA A 99 -1.39 -0.64 13.35
CA ALA A 99 0.08 -0.57 13.33
C ALA A 99 0.63 -1.11 12.00
N ALA A 100 0.08 -2.22 11.51
CA ALA A 100 0.48 -2.80 10.23
C ALA A 100 0.19 -1.85 9.05
N LEU A 101 -1.01 -1.26 9.00
CA LEU A 101 -1.37 -0.28 7.96
C LEU A 101 -0.50 0.98 8.05
N MET A 102 -0.17 1.44 9.25
CA MET A 102 0.74 2.57 9.46
C MET A 102 2.19 2.25 9.03
N ALA A 103 2.68 1.05 9.32
CA ALA A 103 4.00 0.60 8.86
C ALA A 103 4.05 0.55 7.32
N MET A 104 3.04 -0.05 6.69
CA MET A 104 2.94 -0.12 5.23
C MET A 104 2.76 1.25 4.57
N SER A 105 2.08 2.21 5.21
CA SER A 105 1.96 3.57 4.66
C SER A 105 3.32 4.31 4.65
N ARG A 106 4.24 3.96 5.57
CA ARG A 106 5.61 4.50 5.65
C ARG A 106 6.62 3.73 4.79
N ALA A 107 6.31 2.50 4.41
CA ALA A 107 7.21 1.61 3.69
C ALA A 107 7.64 2.09 2.30
N GLU A 108 8.75 1.54 1.83
CA GLU A 108 9.20 1.70 0.45
C GLU A 108 8.24 0.98 -0.52
N THR A 109 7.88 1.66 -1.63
CA THR A 109 6.97 1.10 -2.64
C THR A 109 7.52 -0.20 -3.26
N GLY A 110 8.82 -0.27 -3.53
CA GLY A 110 9.45 -1.44 -4.15
C GLY A 110 9.38 -2.69 -3.27
N ALA A 111 9.64 -2.54 -1.97
CA ALA A 111 9.58 -3.64 -1.01
C ALA A 111 8.15 -4.18 -0.86
N LEU A 112 7.16 -3.29 -0.69
CA LEU A 112 5.75 -3.68 -0.68
C LEU A 112 5.33 -4.40 -1.96
N LEU A 113 5.70 -3.85 -3.12
CA LEU A 113 5.38 -4.45 -4.42
C LEU A 113 5.99 -5.83 -4.55
N ALA A 114 7.25 -6.04 -4.15
CA ALA A 114 7.90 -7.33 -4.25
C ALA A 114 7.17 -8.42 -3.43
N LEU A 115 6.80 -8.09 -2.19
CA LEU A 115 6.07 -9.01 -1.30
C LEU A 115 4.64 -9.25 -1.80
N ALA A 116 3.91 -8.19 -2.17
CA ALA A 116 2.56 -8.31 -2.73
C ALA A 116 2.57 -9.10 -4.05
N TYR A 117 3.57 -8.89 -4.90
CA TYR A 117 3.71 -9.61 -6.16
C TYR A 117 3.97 -11.11 -5.95
N SER A 118 4.71 -11.49 -4.90
CA SER A 118 4.87 -12.91 -4.55
C SER A 118 3.52 -13.56 -4.25
N ASN A 119 2.64 -12.85 -3.54
CA ASN A 119 1.27 -13.28 -3.25
C ASN A 119 0.47 -13.44 -4.55
N MET A 120 0.47 -12.42 -5.40
CA MET A 120 -0.18 -12.43 -6.72
C MET A 120 0.34 -13.54 -7.66
N ARG A 121 1.53 -14.09 -7.37
CA ARG A 121 2.17 -15.17 -8.12
C ARG A 121 1.90 -16.56 -7.54
N GLY A 122 1.14 -16.68 -6.46
CA GLY A 122 0.75 -17.95 -5.86
C GLY A 122 1.26 -18.18 -4.44
N TYR A 123 2.17 -17.34 -3.92
CA TYR A 123 2.75 -17.51 -2.59
C TYR A 123 1.89 -16.82 -1.52
N GLY A 124 0.75 -17.45 -1.22
CA GLY A 124 -0.30 -16.92 -0.34
C GLY A 124 -1.51 -16.35 -1.08
N ASP A 125 -1.79 -16.86 -2.28
CA ASP A 125 -2.74 -16.29 -3.24
C ASP A 125 -4.10 -15.95 -2.62
N ILE A 126 -4.40 -14.65 -2.59
CA ILE A 126 -5.69 -14.13 -2.13
C ILE A 126 -6.68 -13.89 -3.28
N HIS A 127 -6.29 -14.12 -4.54
CA HIS A 127 -7.06 -13.77 -5.75
C HIS A 127 -7.69 -12.37 -5.68
N PRO A 128 -6.89 -11.31 -5.56
CA PRO A 128 -7.41 -9.97 -5.29
C PRO A 128 -8.08 -9.37 -6.54
N THR A 129 -9.27 -8.80 -6.36
CA THR A 129 -9.92 -7.93 -7.33
C THR A 129 -9.99 -6.51 -6.78
N VAL A 130 -9.52 -5.52 -7.54
CA VAL A 130 -9.64 -4.10 -7.13
C VAL A 130 -11.12 -3.71 -7.17
N ALA A 131 -11.73 -3.61 -6.00
CA ALA A 131 -13.12 -3.20 -5.84
C ALA A 131 -13.26 -1.73 -6.18
N GLU A 132 -12.39 -0.91 -5.61
CA GLU A 132 -12.32 0.52 -5.87
C GLU A 132 -10.89 1.01 -5.69
N LEU A 133 -10.46 1.89 -6.60
CA LEU A 133 -9.23 2.66 -6.46
C LEU A 133 -9.57 4.11 -6.72
N ARG A 134 -9.21 4.98 -5.76
CA ARG A 134 -9.52 6.40 -5.78
C ARG A 134 -8.27 7.23 -5.61
N VAL A 135 -8.20 8.33 -6.34
CA VAL A 135 -7.22 9.39 -6.13
C VAL A 135 -7.97 10.71 -6.02
N GLY A 136 -7.70 11.44 -4.94
CA GLY A 136 -8.39 12.69 -4.64
C GLY A 136 -7.74 13.45 -3.51
N TYR A 137 -8.13 14.71 -3.37
CA TYR A 137 -7.78 15.52 -2.22
C TYR A 137 -8.76 15.22 -1.09
N LEU A 138 -8.23 14.98 0.11
CA LEU A 138 -9.00 14.84 1.34
C LEU A 138 -8.78 16.07 2.21
N PRO A 139 -9.85 16.70 2.71
CA PRO A 139 -9.73 17.82 3.65
C PRO A 139 -9.11 17.33 4.97
N VAL A 140 -8.31 18.19 5.58
CA VAL A 140 -7.68 17.97 6.88
C VAL A 140 -8.28 18.97 7.86
N ASP A 141 -9.17 18.49 8.71
CA ASP A 141 -9.79 19.31 9.74
C ASP A 141 -8.96 19.30 11.02
N LEU A 142 -8.72 20.48 11.59
CA LEU A 142 -8.06 20.65 12.88
C LEU A 142 -8.96 21.47 13.82
N PRO A 143 -8.95 21.17 15.13
CA PRO A 143 -9.67 22.00 16.09
C PRO A 143 -9.01 23.38 16.17
N HIS A 144 -9.81 24.44 16.05
CA HIS A 144 -9.31 25.80 16.15
C HIS A 144 -8.71 26.04 17.55
N PRO A 145 -7.49 26.62 17.66
CA PRO A 145 -6.73 26.64 18.92
C PRO A 145 -7.40 27.43 20.05
N VAL A 146 -8.34 28.33 19.74
CA VAL A 146 -9.05 29.14 20.75
C VAL A 146 -10.46 28.61 21.02
N THR A 147 -11.17 28.14 20.01
CA THR A 147 -12.60 27.81 20.11
C THR A 147 -12.86 26.31 20.19
N GLY A 148 -11.91 25.46 19.80
CA GLY A 148 -12.06 24.01 19.72
C GLY A 148 -12.91 23.51 18.56
N GLU A 149 -13.61 24.39 17.85
CA GLU A 149 -14.43 24.05 16.68
C GLU A 149 -13.58 23.50 15.53
N PRO A 150 -14.04 22.46 14.81
CA PRO A 150 -13.33 21.93 13.66
C PRO A 150 -13.30 22.96 12.53
N GLY A 151 -12.12 23.16 11.96
CA GLY A 151 -11.94 23.97 10.75
C GLY A 151 -10.97 23.29 9.79
N GLU A 152 -11.25 23.42 8.49
CA GLU A 152 -10.40 22.89 7.43
C GLU A 152 -9.06 23.65 7.40
N ALA A 153 -7.96 22.95 7.63
CA ALA A 153 -6.61 23.50 7.56
C ALA A 153 -6.02 23.47 6.15
N GLY A 154 -6.60 22.64 5.28
CA GLY A 154 -6.18 22.42 3.90
C GLY A 154 -6.53 21.01 3.45
N GLU A 155 -5.92 20.56 2.36
CA GLU A 155 -6.20 19.25 1.77
C GLU A 155 -4.92 18.49 1.44
N VAL A 156 -5.02 17.16 1.39
CA VAL A 156 -3.91 16.27 1.04
C VAL A 156 -4.32 15.32 -0.07
N LEU A 157 -3.47 15.20 -1.09
CA LEU A 157 -3.67 14.22 -2.16
C LEU A 157 -3.41 12.82 -1.62
N VAL A 158 -4.39 11.93 -1.76
CA VAL A 158 -4.34 10.54 -1.29
C VAL A 158 -4.77 9.60 -2.41
N THR A 159 -4.09 8.45 -2.47
CA THR A 159 -4.55 7.27 -3.18
C THR A 159 -5.06 6.26 -2.17
N GLU A 160 -6.27 5.75 -2.40
CA GLU A 160 -6.91 4.70 -1.61
C GLU A 160 -7.25 3.53 -2.53
N CYS A 161 -7.05 2.31 -2.04
CA CYS A 161 -7.39 1.09 -2.75
C CYS A 161 -8.03 0.08 -1.80
N GLU A 162 -9.16 -0.45 -2.25
CA GLU A 162 -9.88 -1.53 -1.61
C GLU A 162 -9.89 -2.73 -2.54
N VAL A 163 -9.39 -3.87 -2.04
CA VAL A 163 -9.41 -5.14 -2.78
C VAL A 163 -10.39 -6.10 -2.14
N ILE A 164 -11.16 -6.79 -2.99
CA ILE A 164 -12.00 -7.91 -2.60
C ILE A 164 -11.25 -9.21 -2.90
N SER A 165 -11.31 -10.14 -1.95
CA SER A 165 -10.78 -11.49 -2.03
C SER A 165 -11.90 -12.51 -1.81
N MET A 166 -11.59 -13.79 -1.96
CA MET A 166 -12.52 -14.92 -1.85
C MET A 166 -13.37 -14.85 -0.57
N TYR A 167 -14.60 -15.36 -0.67
CA TYR A 167 -15.55 -15.34 0.43
C TYR A 167 -15.19 -16.35 1.53
N GLU A 168 -15.44 -15.98 2.77
CA GLU A 168 -15.16 -16.78 3.96
C GLU A 168 -16.38 -16.79 4.89
N PRO A 169 -16.58 -17.86 5.69
CA PRO A 169 -17.63 -17.85 6.70
C PRO A 169 -17.30 -16.84 7.79
N SER A 170 -18.27 -16.00 8.12
CA SER A 170 -18.23 -15.08 9.25
C SER A 170 -18.22 -15.84 10.58
N ALA A 171 -17.38 -15.41 11.51
CA ALA A 171 -17.36 -15.96 12.87
C ALA A 171 -18.63 -15.59 13.67
N ASP A 172 -19.29 -14.50 13.32
CA ASP A 172 -20.40 -13.94 14.11
C ASP A 172 -21.75 -14.58 13.78
N ASP A 173 -22.05 -14.76 12.48
CA ASP A 173 -23.36 -15.20 12.00
C ASP A 173 -23.30 -16.43 11.07
N GLY A 174 -22.11 -16.95 10.78
CA GLY A 174 -21.90 -18.10 9.89
C GLY A 174 -22.19 -17.83 8.41
N ARG A 175 -22.57 -16.61 8.02
CA ARG A 175 -22.81 -16.26 6.61
C ARG A 175 -21.49 -16.11 5.87
N HIS A 176 -21.50 -16.37 4.57
CA HIS A 176 -20.33 -16.17 3.74
C HIS A 176 -20.30 -14.74 3.23
N TYR A 177 -19.20 -14.03 3.50
CA TYR A 177 -18.96 -12.69 2.99
C TYR A 177 -17.67 -12.67 2.19
N PHE A 178 -17.59 -11.81 1.18
CA PHE A 178 -16.31 -11.43 0.59
C PHE A 178 -15.39 -10.84 1.66
N THR A 179 -14.08 -11.04 1.47
CA THR A 179 -13.06 -10.53 2.38
C THR A 179 -12.36 -9.32 1.77
N LEU A 180 -11.84 -8.43 2.62
CA LEU A 180 -11.33 -7.12 2.21
C LEU A 180 -9.87 -6.92 2.60
N GLY A 181 -9.13 -6.33 1.69
CA GLY A 181 -7.83 -5.71 1.93
C GLY A 181 -7.90 -4.21 1.68
N TYR A 182 -7.17 -3.43 2.47
CA TYR A 182 -7.19 -1.97 2.42
C TYR A 182 -5.78 -1.39 2.30
N GLY A 183 -5.62 -0.38 1.45
CA GLY A 183 -4.37 0.35 1.28
C GLY A 183 -4.61 1.83 1.04
N ALA A 184 -3.83 2.69 1.69
CA ALA A 184 -3.88 4.12 1.47
C ALA A 184 -2.49 4.75 1.60
N CYS A 185 -2.17 5.70 0.71
CA CYS A 185 -0.91 6.42 0.74
C CYS A 185 -1.06 7.83 0.14
N PHE A 186 -0.14 8.73 0.51
CA PHE A 186 -0.11 10.08 -0.05
C PHE A 186 0.27 10.10 -1.53
N GLY A 187 -0.20 11.13 -2.22
CA GLY A 187 0.05 11.35 -3.64
C GLY A 187 -0.72 10.41 -4.55
N HIS A 188 -0.27 10.34 -5.81
CA HIS A 188 -0.83 9.47 -6.85
C HIS A 188 0.04 8.21 -6.99
N ASN A 189 0.02 7.31 -6.00
CA ASN A 189 0.84 6.09 -5.97
C ASN A 189 -0.03 4.82 -5.86
N GLU A 190 -0.62 4.45 -6.98
CA GLU A 190 -1.54 3.31 -7.11
C GLU A 190 -0.88 1.97 -6.84
N VAL A 191 0.37 1.81 -7.31
CA VAL A 191 1.15 0.58 -7.08
C VAL A 191 1.32 0.32 -5.59
N LYS A 192 1.63 1.35 -4.81
CA LYS A 192 1.75 1.23 -3.36
C LYS A 192 0.40 0.90 -2.72
N ALA A 193 -0.67 1.64 -3.02
CA ALA A 193 -1.98 1.40 -2.44
C ALA A 193 -2.52 -0.01 -2.73
N ILE A 194 -2.37 -0.50 -3.97
CA ILE A 194 -2.76 -1.87 -4.36
C ILE A 194 -1.92 -2.90 -3.59
N SER A 195 -0.60 -2.70 -3.51
CA SER A 195 0.30 -3.61 -2.78
C SER A 195 -0.04 -3.68 -1.29
N MET A 196 -0.33 -2.53 -0.68
CA MET A 196 -0.80 -2.43 0.70
C MET A 196 -2.11 -3.20 0.91
N ALA A 197 -3.09 -3.02 0.01
CA ALA A 197 -4.37 -3.69 0.12
C ALA A 197 -4.24 -5.21 0.01
N VAL A 198 -3.39 -5.70 -0.90
CA VAL A 198 -3.09 -7.14 -1.01
C VAL A 198 -2.42 -7.67 0.25
N LEU A 199 -1.38 -7.00 0.74
CA LEU A 199 -0.67 -7.45 1.94
C LEU A 199 -1.53 -7.36 3.19
N ASP A 200 -2.35 -6.32 3.35
CA ASP A 200 -3.30 -6.22 4.47
C ASP A 200 -4.23 -7.44 4.53
N ARG A 201 -4.75 -7.89 3.37
CA ARG A 201 -5.57 -9.11 3.34
C ARG A 201 -4.75 -10.37 3.63
N SER A 202 -3.55 -10.47 3.06
CA SER A 202 -2.62 -11.60 3.27
C SER A 202 -2.23 -11.75 4.75
N LEU A 203 -1.91 -10.65 5.42
CA LEU A 203 -1.60 -10.62 6.85
C LEU A 203 -2.81 -11.02 7.71
N GLN A 204 -4.03 -10.64 7.32
CA GLN A 204 -5.23 -11.13 8.01
C GLN A 204 -5.36 -12.66 7.92
N ILE A 205 -5.02 -13.28 6.78
CA ILE A 205 -5.01 -14.75 6.62
C ILE A 205 -3.94 -15.36 7.53
N GLY A 206 -2.72 -14.83 7.49
CA GLY A 206 -1.60 -15.30 8.32
C GLY A 206 -1.91 -15.22 9.83
N ARG A 207 -2.54 -14.13 10.29
CA ARG A 207 -2.99 -14.00 11.69
C ARG A 207 -4.06 -15.04 12.06
N ALA A 208 -4.97 -15.37 11.14
CA ALA A 208 -6.08 -16.27 11.42
C ALA A 208 -5.71 -17.76 11.34
N ARG A 209 -4.79 -18.14 10.43
CA ARG A 209 -4.48 -19.55 10.10
C ARG A 209 -3.02 -19.95 10.33
N GLY A 210 -2.16 -18.99 10.67
CA GLY A 210 -0.72 -19.15 10.65
C GLY A 210 -0.14 -18.91 9.24
N PRO A 211 1.04 -18.27 9.12
CA PRO A 211 1.64 -18.02 7.82
C PRO A 211 2.23 -19.30 7.22
N SER A 212 1.92 -19.54 5.95
CA SER A 212 2.57 -20.58 5.12
C SER A 212 3.53 -19.97 4.11
N ASN A 213 3.38 -18.68 3.81
CA ASN A 213 4.16 -17.94 2.83
C ASN A 213 4.70 -16.63 3.42
N PRO A 214 5.81 -16.09 2.89
CA PRO A 214 6.39 -14.84 3.39
C PRO A 214 5.44 -13.64 3.38
N SER A 215 4.49 -13.58 2.44
CA SER A 215 3.52 -12.49 2.34
C SER A 215 2.42 -12.54 3.42
N GLU A 216 2.26 -13.68 4.11
CA GLU A 216 1.29 -13.90 5.18
C GLU A 216 1.94 -13.71 6.57
N ASP A 217 3.27 -13.79 6.65
CA ASP A 217 4.03 -13.63 7.88
C ASP A 217 4.19 -12.15 8.22
N GLU A 218 3.50 -11.72 9.27
CA GLU A 218 3.48 -10.33 9.71
C GLU A 218 4.85 -9.83 10.16
N GLU A 219 5.63 -10.65 10.86
CA GLU A 219 6.97 -10.27 11.32
C GLU A 219 7.91 -10.13 10.12
N PHE A 220 7.85 -11.09 9.19
CA PHE A 220 8.63 -11.02 7.97
C PHE A 220 8.26 -9.81 7.10
N VAL A 221 6.97 -9.52 6.88
CA VAL A 221 6.56 -8.38 6.06
C VAL A 221 6.93 -7.07 6.73
N LEU A 222 6.52 -6.84 7.98
CA LEU A 222 6.62 -5.51 8.60
C LEU A 222 8.06 -5.11 8.94
N LEU A 223 8.98 -6.07 9.14
CA LEU A 223 10.40 -5.78 9.42
C LEU A 223 11.27 -5.59 8.16
N HIS A 224 10.74 -5.82 6.95
CA HIS A 224 11.53 -5.79 5.71
C HIS A 224 11.02 -4.77 4.67
N ILE A 225 10.15 -3.85 5.08
CA ILE A 225 9.51 -2.88 4.17
C ILE A 225 9.92 -1.42 4.43
N ASP A 226 10.59 -1.12 5.56
CA ASP A 226 11.10 0.22 5.83
C ASP A 226 12.42 0.47 5.08
N GLY A 227 12.37 1.37 4.09
CA GLY A 227 13.52 1.76 3.28
C GLY A 227 14.61 2.47 4.08
N VAL A 228 14.26 3.19 5.15
CA VAL A 228 15.21 3.89 6.01
C VAL A 228 16.04 2.88 6.82
N GLU A 229 15.36 1.91 7.44
CA GLU A 229 16.02 0.87 8.24
C GLU A 229 16.89 -0.04 7.36
N SER A 230 16.31 -0.56 6.26
CA SER A 230 17.00 -1.48 5.35
C SER A 230 18.22 -0.84 4.67
N ALA A 231 18.11 0.40 4.17
CA ALA A 231 19.24 1.11 3.59
C ALA A 231 20.31 1.44 4.65
N GLY A 232 19.90 1.84 5.85
CA GLY A 232 20.82 2.08 6.97
C GLY A 232 21.63 0.83 7.31
N PHE A 233 20.96 -0.31 7.47
CA PHE A 233 21.62 -1.58 7.78
C PHE A 233 22.54 -2.06 6.65
N CYS A 234 22.11 -1.95 5.40
CA CYS A 234 22.92 -2.31 4.23
C CYS A 234 24.20 -1.46 4.15
N THR A 235 24.07 -0.14 4.31
CA THR A 235 25.22 0.77 4.20
C THR A 235 26.20 0.65 5.37
N HIS A 236 25.75 0.12 6.51
CA HIS A 236 26.61 -0.16 7.66
C HIS A 236 27.73 -1.17 7.34
N TYR A 237 27.59 -2.06 6.35
CA TYR A 237 28.67 -2.99 5.94
C TYR A 237 29.95 -2.31 5.44
N LYS A 238 29.91 -1.00 5.18
CA LYS A 238 31.10 -0.19 4.85
C LYS A 238 31.89 0.22 6.10
N MET A 239 31.31 0.11 7.29
CA MET A 239 31.95 0.47 8.54
C MET A 239 33.05 -0.55 8.90
N PRO A 240 34.01 -0.21 9.77
CA PRO A 240 35.07 -1.15 10.10
C PRO A 240 34.58 -2.38 10.88
N HIS A 241 34.67 -3.57 10.26
CA HIS A 241 34.44 -4.88 10.90
C HIS A 241 35.73 -5.69 11.10
N TYR A 242 36.90 -5.04 11.10
CA TYR A 242 38.19 -5.75 11.12
C TYR A 242 38.43 -6.56 12.40
N VAL A 243 37.86 -6.16 13.56
CA VAL A 243 38.00 -6.91 14.82
C VAL A 243 37.25 -8.24 14.77
N THR A 244 35.99 -8.22 14.36
CA THR A 244 35.18 -9.45 14.19
C THR A 244 35.76 -10.31 13.09
N PHE A 245 36.16 -9.72 11.96
CA PHE A 245 36.78 -10.45 10.87
C PHE A 245 38.12 -11.11 11.26
N THR A 246 38.94 -10.44 12.09
CA THR A 246 40.18 -11.04 12.62
C THR A 246 39.89 -12.25 13.49
N SER A 247 38.86 -12.18 14.34
CA SER A 247 38.41 -13.30 15.17
C SER A 247 37.97 -14.50 14.32
N ASP A 248 37.28 -14.26 13.21
CA ASP A 248 36.87 -15.31 12.27
C ASP A 248 38.06 -15.89 11.50
N MET A 249 39.02 -15.05 11.07
CA MET A 249 40.27 -15.52 10.45
C MET A 249 41.07 -16.43 11.36
N ASP A 250 41.19 -16.10 12.65
CA ASP A 250 41.93 -16.93 13.60
C ASP A 250 41.25 -18.28 13.83
N ARG A 251 39.91 -18.31 13.87
CA ARG A 251 39.13 -19.56 13.92
C ARG A 251 39.30 -20.42 12.67
N LEU A 252 39.30 -19.79 11.50
CA LEU A 252 39.52 -20.49 10.23
C LEU A 252 40.92 -21.11 10.18
N ARG A 253 41.96 -20.34 10.53
CA ARG A 253 43.36 -20.80 10.60
C ARG A 253 43.52 -21.97 11.57
N ALA A 254 42.90 -21.88 12.75
CA ALA A 254 42.92 -22.96 13.73
C ALA A 254 42.23 -24.24 13.23
N THR A 255 41.14 -24.10 12.46
CA THR A 255 40.43 -25.23 11.86
C THR A 255 41.25 -25.88 10.75
N GLN A 256 41.86 -25.07 9.87
CA GLN A 256 42.73 -25.55 8.79
C GLN A 256 43.93 -26.34 9.32
N ALA A 257 44.61 -25.81 10.34
CA ALA A 257 45.73 -26.47 11.00
C ALA A 257 45.35 -27.84 11.60
N ARG A 258 44.12 -28.01 12.08
CA ARG A 258 43.61 -29.29 12.60
C ARG A 258 43.20 -30.27 11.50
N SER A 259 42.73 -29.77 10.35
CA SER A 259 42.29 -30.61 9.23
C SER A 259 43.43 -31.21 8.41
N GLY A 260 44.68 -30.79 8.62
CA GLY A 260 45.85 -31.32 7.91
C GLY A 260 45.86 -31.03 6.40
N ILE A 261 44.99 -30.13 5.93
CA ILE A 261 44.98 -29.62 4.57
C ILE A 261 46.01 -28.50 4.53
N GLU A 262 47.21 -28.79 4.01
CA GLU A 262 48.20 -27.76 3.70
C GLU A 262 47.63 -26.82 2.62
N VAL A 263 47.70 -25.51 2.87
CA VAL A 263 47.33 -24.44 1.94
C VAL A 263 48.53 -24.05 1.10
#